data_AF-K8FAM7-F1
#
_entry.id   AF-K8FAM7-F1
#
_cell.length_a   1.000
_cell.length_b   1.000
_cell.length_c   1.000
_cell.angle_alpha   90.00
_cell.angle_beta   90.00
_cell.angle_gamma   90.00
#
_symmetry.space_group_name_H-M   'P 1'
#
loop_
_entity.id
_entity.type
_entity.pdbx_description
1 polymer ?
#
loop_
_entity_poly.entity_id
_entity_poly.type
_entity_poly.pdbx_seq_one_letter_code
_entity_poly.pdbx_strand_id
1 'polypeptide(L)'
;MFTSSSASSSSRSSSFLLRNHPGGGKNDVGRCFLKKTRGSRSTSSFTRRQLRRRGNNNKSIAITECVTAKTALKEWSKTEKAIERGEQVLLFRKGGINDNNNGGFQILENQFVIFPTSFHSANNGGESDAMPDMKKGDSVPFSIVCRITRAWQTSDKSVIKALEKFHALREDEIVSRVNYKPNEPYSILEVRAYVLPKDEYALPADVEKYGGCKSWIEKLPFGIPDTTTLPPVLDQRDWLISQSDLKRKLEFLVATGVEIKELPI
;
A
#
# COMPACT_ATOMS: atom_id res chain seq x y z
N MET A 1 10.71 6.35 50.59
CA MET A 1 10.78 5.02 51.23
C MET A 1 9.41 4.67 51.75
N PHE A 2 8.62 3.91 50.98
CA PHE A 2 7.52 3.08 51.50
C PHE A 2 7.40 1.87 50.57
N THR A 3 7.42 0.71 51.20
CA THR A 3 7.55 -0.67 50.72
C THR A 3 6.27 -1.16 50.02
N SER A 4 6.38 -1.63 48.77
CA SER A 4 6.23 -3.03 48.32
C SER A 4 5.07 -3.84 48.90
N SER A 5 4.22 -4.36 48.01
CA SER A 5 3.84 -5.80 48.01
C SER A 5 3.12 -6.17 46.71
N SER A 6 3.74 -7.12 46.01
CA SER A 6 3.28 -7.85 44.84
C SER A 6 2.48 -9.09 45.26
N ALA A 7 1.41 -9.42 44.54
CA ALA A 7 0.72 -10.69 44.66
C ALA A 7 0.47 -11.27 43.26
N SER A 8 1.27 -12.28 42.92
CA SER A 8 1.14 -13.16 41.77
C SER A 8 0.18 -14.29 42.13
N SER A 9 -0.77 -14.60 41.25
CA SER A 9 -1.53 -15.85 41.30
C SER A 9 -1.53 -16.52 39.93
N SER A 10 -1.03 -17.75 39.93
CA SER A 10 -0.88 -18.65 38.82
C SER A 10 -2.04 -19.65 38.81
N SER A 11 -2.66 -19.88 37.65
CA SER A 11 -3.67 -20.92 37.49
C SER A 11 -3.52 -21.64 36.15
N ARG A 12 -2.85 -22.80 36.27
CA ARG A 12 -3.18 -24.11 35.70
C ARG A 12 -3.53 -24.24 34.21
N SER A 13 -2.60 -24.88 33.52
CA SER A 13 -2.76 -25.67 32.30
C SER A 13 -3.84 -26.74 32.42
N SER A 14 -4.54 -27.01 31.32
CA SER A 14 -5.18 -28.30 31.05
C SER A 14 -5.08 -28.61 29.56
N SER A 15 -4.20 -29.57 29.27
CA SER A 15 -4.02 -30.25 28.00
C SER A 15 -5.11 -31.31 27.83
N PHE A 16 -5.83 -31.26 26.71
CA PHE A 16 -6.66 -32.38 26.25
C PHE A 16 -6.19 -32.82 24.86
N LEU A 17 -5.62 -34.03 24.85
CA LEU A 17 -5.31 -34.84 23.68
C LEU A 17 -6.52 -35.72 23.34
N LEU A 18 -6.96 -35.72 22.09
CA LEU A 18 -7.68 -36.82 21.44
C LEU A 18 -7.40 -36.71 19.92
N ARG A 19 -6.49 -37.52 19.40
CA ARG A 19 -6.67 -38.87 18.79
C ARG A 19 -7.41 -38.85 17.45
N ASN A 20 -6.63 -39.21 16.43
CA ASN A 20 -6.99 -39.55 15.06
C ASN A 20 -7.97 -40.72 14.94
N HIS A 21 -8.77 -40.72 13.87
CA HIS A 21 -9.05 -41.92 13.06
C HIS A 21 -9.29 -41.55 11.58
N PRO A 22 -8.77 -42.33 10.61
CA PRO A 22 -8.93 -42.08 9.17
C PRO A 22 -10.09 -42.89 8.57
N GLY A 23 -10.68 -42.39 7.49
CA GLY A 23 -11.70 -43.10 6.71
C GLY A 23 -11.58 -42.74 5.23
N GLY A 24 -10.89 -43.59 4.47
CA GLY A 24 -10.82 -43.52 3.01
C GLY A 24 -12.00 -44.27 2.36
N GLY A 25 -12.45 -43.77 1.22
CA GLY A 25 -13.41 -44.44 0.34
C GLY A 25 -13.22 -43.96 -1.09
N LYS A 26 -12.58 -44.80 -1.92
CA LYS A 26 -12.60 -44.71 -3.39
C LYS A 26 -13.91 -45.32 -3.90
N ASN A 27 -14.45 -44.81 -5.00
CA ASN A 27 -15.10 -45.63 -6.04
C ASN A 27 -15.09 -44.89 -7.38
N ASP A 28 -14.54 -45.58 -8.37
CA ASP A 28 -14.48 -45.26 -9.80
C ASP A 28 -15.83 -45.50 -10.51
N VAL A 29 -15.84 -45.07 -11.77
CA VAL A 29 -16.44 -45.70 -12.97
C VAL A 29 -17.50 -44.83 -13.67
N GLY A 30 -17.20 -44.46 -14.92
CA GLY A 30 -18.17 -43.86 -15.84
C GLY A 30 -17.57 -43.36 -17.15
N ARG A 31 -16.97 -44.25 -17.95
CA ARG A 31 -16.45 -43.99 -19.30
C ARG A 31 -17.60 -44.06 -20.32
N CYS A 32 -17.72 -43.08 -21.23
CA CYS A 32 -18.48 -43.28 -22.46
C CYS A 32 -17.80 -42.60 -23.66
N PHE A 33 -17.47 -43.43 -24.64
CA PHE A 33 -16.85 -43.15 -25.92
C PHE A 33 -17.94 -42.87 -26.96
N LEU A 34 -17.77 -41.89 -27.85
CA LEU A 34 -18.34 -41.99 -29.21
C LEU A 34 -17.67 -41.08 -30.25
N LYS A 35 -16.88 -41.76 -31.10
CA LYS A 35 -16.68 -41.67 -32.56
C LYS A 35 -16.44 -40.31 -33.25
N LYS A 36 -15.25 -40.29 -33.87
CA LYS A 36 -14.73 -39.43 -34.94
C LYS A 36 -15.37 -39.81 -36.28
N THR A 37 -15.72 -38.83 -37.11
CA THR A 37 -15.86 -38.99 -38.57
C THR A 37 -15.03 -37.90 -39.27
N ARG A 38 -14.33 -38.33 -40.33
CA ARG A 38 -13.48 -37.52 -41.21
C ARG A 38 -14.31 -36.93 -42.36
N GLY A 39 -13.96 -35.74 -42.82
CA GLY A 39 -14.47 -35.12 -44.06
C GLY A 39 -13.45 -34.14 -44.63
N SER A 40 -13.28 -34.13 -45.95
CA SER A 40 -12.10 -33.70 -46.70
C SER A 40 -12.06 -32.20 -47.07
N ARG A 41 -10.86 -31.76 -47.45
CA ARG A 41 -10.44 -30.46 -48.01
C ARG A 41 -11.24 -30.02 -49.25
N SER A 42 -11.37 -28.71 -49.45
CA SER A 42 -11.25 -28.10 -50.78
C SER A 42 -10.90 -26.60 -50.68
N THR A 43 -10.11 -26.16 -51.65
CA THR A 43 -9.43 -24.87 -51.80
C THR A 43 -10.09 -24.03 -52.90
N SER A 44 -10.22 -22.70 -52.70
CA SER A 44 -10.23 -21.68 -53.78
C SER A 44 -10.34 -20.29 -53.13
N SER A 45 -9.24 -19.53 -53.01
CA SER A 45 -8.74 -18.53 -53.96
C SER A 45 -9.66 -17.32 -54.22
N PHE A 46 -9.23 -16.17 -53.69
CA PHE A 46 -9.18 -14.82 -54.29
C PHE A 46 -10.30 -14.45 -55.31
N THR A 47 -11.10 -13.40 -55.16
CA THR A 47 -10.80 -11.98 -54.87
C THR A 47 -12.13 -11.24 -54.62
N ARG A 48 -12.20 -10.28 -53.69
CA ARG A 48 -12.90 -9.00 -53.93
C ARG A 48 -12.61 -7.94 -52.85
N ARG A 49 -12.06 -6.82 -53.34
CA ARG A 49 -12.15 -5.44 -52.84
C ARG A 49 -11.61 -5.13 -51.44
N GLN A 50 -10.49 -4.41 -51.48
CA GLN A 50 -10.15 -3.38 -50.50
C GLN A 50 -11.36 -2.46 -50.25
N LEU A 51 -11.85 -2.50 -49.01
CA LEU A 51 -12.54 -1.38 -48.38
C LEU A 51 -11.63 -0.91 -47.26
N ARG A 52 -11.01 0.26 -47.49
CA ARG A 52 -10.31 1.05 -46.49
C ARG A 52 -11.20 1.21 -45.25
N ARG A 53 -10.89 0.51 -44.17
CA ARG A 53 -11.39 0.81 -42.83
C ARG A 53 -10.21 1.23 -41.97
N ARG A 54 -10.07 2.55 -41.87
CA ARG A 54 -9.57 3.34 -40.73
C ARG A 54 -9.02 2.47 -39.60
N GLY A 55 -7.69 2.38 -39.50
CA GLY A 55 -7.00 1.72 -38.41
C GLY A 55 -7.44 2.34 -37.09
N ASN A 56 -8.20 1.59 -36.31
CA ASN A 56 -8.54 1.98 -34.96
C ASN A 56 -7.30 1.71 -34.10
N ASN A 57 -6.80 2.78 -33.48
CA ASN A 57 -5.68 2.76 -32.56
C ASN A 57 -6.05 2.01 -31.29
N ASN A 58 -6.09 0.68 -31.36
CA ASN A 58 -5.99 -0.12 -30.15
C ASN A 58 -4.50 -0.19 -29.80
N LYS A 59 -3.99 0.90 -29.20
CA LYS A 59 -2.95 0.76 -28.19
C LYS A 59 -3.59 -0.05 -27.08
N SER A 60 -3.56 -1.37 -27.22
CA SER A 60 -3.53 -2.25 -26.07
C SER A 60 -2.34 -1.76 -25.26
N ILE A 61 -2.63 -0.97 -24.22
CA ILE A 61 -1.68 -0.70 -23.16
C ILE A 61 -1.40 -2.09 -22.61
N ALA A 62 -0.31 -2.69 -23.09
CA ALA A 62 0.33 -3.76 -22.36
C ALA A 62 0.67 -3.11 -21.02
N ILE A 63 -0.12 -3.41 -20.00
CA ILE A 63 0.28 -3.21 -18.62
C ILE A 63 1.48 -4.15 -18.49
N THR A 64 2.66 -3.64 -18.78
CA THR A 64 3.89 -4.37 -18.47
C THR A 64 3.92 -4.43 -16.96
N GLU A 65 3.54 -5.59 -16.41
CA GLU A 65 3.75 -5.93 -15.01
C GLU A 65 5.24 -5.75 -14.69
N CYS A 66 5.59 -4.58 -14.18
CA CYS A 66 6.84 -4.44 -13.47
C CYS A 66 6.57 -4.93 -12.05
N VAL A 67 6.77 -6.24 -11.87
CA VAL A 67 6.63 -7.03 -10.64
C VAL A 67 7.52 -6.49 -9.51
N THR A 68 8.46 -5.59 -9.83
CA THR A 68 9.46 -5.05 -8.92
C THR A 68 9.40 -3.53 -8.83
N ALA A 69 9.03 -2.98 -7.66
CA ALA A 69 9.12 -1.54 -7.42
C ALA A 69 10.58 -1.11 -7.21
N LYS A 70 10.92 0.12 -7.61
CA LYS A 70 12.25 0.74 -7.39
C LYS A 70 12.14 2.14 -6.80
N THR A 71 11.05 2.40 -6.09
CA THR A 71 10.73 3.70 -5.54
C THR A 71 10.50 3.60 -4.03
N ALA A 72 10.86 4.67 -3.33
CA ALA A 72 10.50 4.87 -1.94
C ALA A 72 9.73 6.18 -1.76
N LEU A 73 8.71 6.16 -0.92
CA LEU A 73 7.94 7.33 -0.55
C LEU A 73 8.46 7.87 0.78
N LYS A 74 8.92 9.12 0.82
CA LYS A 74 9.34 9.76 2.07
C LYS A 74 8.15 10.06 2.94
N GLU A 75 8.06 9.46 4.11
CA GLU A 75 6.92 9.61 5.02
C GLU A 75 7.39 9.60 6.47
N TRP A 76 6.57 10.03 7.43
CA TRP A 76 6.98 10.05 8.83
C TRP A 76 7.13 8.62 9.36
N SER A 77 8.19 8.35 10.13
CA SER A 77 8.43 7.01 10.65
C SER A 77 7.29 6.49 11.53
N LYS A 78 6.63 7.34 12.32
CA LYS A 78 5.42 6.95 13.05
C LYS A 78 4.31 6.40 12.14
N THR A 79 4.18 6.94 10.92
CA THR A 79 3.22 6.46 9.92
C THR A 79 3.62 5.08 9.41
N GLU A 80 4.91 4.89 9.09
CA GLU A 80 5.46 3.58 8.71
C GLU A 80 5.17 2.54 9.80
N LYS A 81 5.48 2.85 11.07
CA LYS A 81 5.26 1.95 12.20
C LYS A 81 3.80 1.62 12.45
N ALA A 82 2.90 2.60 12.30
CA ALA A 82 1.46 2.34 12.39
C ALA A 82 0.97 1.43 11.26
N ILE A 83 1.48 1.60 10.04
CA ILE A 83 1.17 0.71 8.90
C ILE A 83 1.73 -0.68 9.14
N GLU A 84 2.99 -0.79 9.60
CA GLU A 84 3.66 -2.06 9.93
C GLU A 84 2.93 -2.86 11.01
N ARG A 85 2.29 -2.18 11.97
CA ARG A 85 1.43 -2.80 13.00
C ARG A 85 -0.01 -3.08 12.54
N GLY A 86 -0.39 -2.69 11.32
CA GLY A 86 -1.75 -2.83 10.82
C GLY A 86 -2.76 -1.84 11.43
N GLU A 87 -2.31 -0.80 12.12
CA GLU A 87 -3.15 0.21 12.78
C GLU A 87 -3.61 1.31 11.81
N GLN A 88 -2.94 1.45 10.67
CA GLN A 88 -3.18 2.51 9.69
C GLN A 88 -3.15 1.97 8.26
N VAL A 89 -4.08 2.43 7.43
CA VAL A 89 -4.18 2.09 6.00
C VAL A 89 -4.24 3.31 5.09
N LEU A 90 -4.20 4.52 5.65
CA LEU A 90 -4.22 5.77 4.90
C LEU A 90 -2.90 6.53 4.95
N LEU A 91 -2.54 7.19 3.86
CA LEU A 91 -1.51 8.22 3.81
C LEU A 91 -2.13 9.55 3.39
N PHE A 92 -1.74 10.64 4.04
CA PHE A 92 -2.14 12.00 3.68
C PHE A 92 -0.93 12.74 3.08
N ARG A 93 -1.05 13.17 1.82
CA ARG A 93 0.06 13.73 1.04
C ARG A 93 -0.30 15.06 0.41
N LYS A 94 0.62 16.02 0.50
CA LYS A 94 0.47 17.36 -0.09
C LYS A 94 1.47 17.63 -1.22
N GLY A 95 2.57 16.90 -1.19
CA GLY A 95 3.75 17.07 -2.04
C GLY A 95 4.91 17.60 -1.21
N GLY A 96 6.13 17.26 -1.61
CA GLY A 96 7.37 17.79 -1.09
C GLY A 96 7.60 19.23 -1.55
N ILE A 97 8.63 19.87 -0.99
CA ILE A 97 8.98 21.25 -1.35
C ILE A 97 9.38 21.35 -2.82
N ASN A 98 10.09 20.33 -3.29
CA ASN A 98 10.58 20.25 -4.67
C ASN A 98 9.70 19.38 -5.57
N ASP A 99 8.49 19.03 -5.12
CA ASP A 99 7.49 18.46 -6.01
C ASP A 99 6.92 19.59 -6.87
N ASN A 100 6.92 19.37 -8.19
CA ASN A 100 6.51 20.24 -9.28
C ASN A 100 5.72 21.48 -8.81
N ASN A 101 6.30 22.67 -8.99
CA ASN A 101 5.83 23.93 -8.39
C ASN A 101 4.34 24.28 -8.62
N ASN A 102 3.66 23.62 -9.55
CA ASN A 102 2.29 23.92 -9.98
C ASN A 102 1.28 22.77 -9.84
N GLY A 103 1.54 21.69 -9.08
CA GLY A 103 0.66 20.50 -9.14
C GLY A 103 0.53 19.60 -7.91
N GLY A 104 1.06 19.98 -6.75
CA GLY A 104 0.92 19.19 -5.52
C GLY A 104 1.58 17.80 -5.58
N PHE A 105 1.12 16.88 -4.73
CA PHE A 105 1.60 15.49 -4.72
C PHE A 105 1.15 14.74 -5.98
N GLN A 106 2.09 14.04 -6.62
CA GLN A 106 1.79 13.14 -7.73
C GLN A 106 2.09 11.70 -7.34
N ILE A 107 1.19 10.79 -7.70
CA ILE A 107 1.42 9.34 -7.59
C ILE A 107 2.37 8.98 -8.74
N LEU A 108 3.59 8.58 -8.38
CA LEU A 108 4.60 8.18 -9.36
C LEU A 108 4.50 6.69 -9.67
N GLU A 109 4.36 5.88 -8.63
CA GLU A 109 4.24 4.43 -8.71
C GLU A 109 3.17 3.97 -7.72
N ASN A 110 2.50 2.87 -8.04
CA ASN A 110 1.48 2.29 -7.16
C ASN A 110 2.06 1.33 -6.12
N GLN A 111 3.34 0.95 -6.22
CA GLN A 111 4.04 0.10 -5.26
C GLN A 111 5.37 0.77 -4.85
N PHE A 112 5.64 0.85 -3.55
CA PHE A 112 6.82 1.50 -3.01
C PHE A 112 7.12 1.05 -1.58
N VAL A 113 8.36 1.20 -1.14
CA VAL A 113 8.72 1.15 0.30
C VAL A 113 8.56 2.53 0.94
N ILE A 114 8.38 2.58 2.26
CA ILE A 114 8.38 3.85 2.98
C ILE A 114 9.82 4.21 3.34
N PHE A 115 10.27 5.38 2.89
CA PHE A 115 11.51 5.98 3.38
C PHE A 115 11.17 6.81 4.64
N PRO A 116 11.58 6.36 5.82
CA PRO A 116 11.18 7.01 7.07
C PRO A 116 11.92 8.34 7.24
N THR A 117 11.15 9.36 7.62
CA THR A 117 11.64 10.72 7.89
C THR A 117 11.23 11.16 9.28
N SER A 118 12.08 11.98 9.91
CA SER A 118 11.77 12.57 11.21
C SER A 118 10.69 13.63 11.08
N PHE A 119 9.72 13.60 11.98
CA PHE A 119 8.74 14.67 12.11
C PHE A 119 9.38 15.87 12.78
N HIS A 120 9.34 17.04 12.12
CA HIS A 120 9.70 18.31 12.78
C HIS A 120 8.47 18.81 13.52
N SER A 121 8.20 18.25 14.70
CA SER A 121 7.19 18.81 15.59
C SER A 121 7.78 20.04 16.28
N ALA A 122 7.04 21.15 16.32
CA ALA A 122 7.46 22.35 17.05
C ALA A 122 7.54 22.14 18.58
N ASN A 123 7.08 20.99 19.09
CA ASN A 123 7.24 20.55 20.47
C ASN A 123 8.02 19.23 20.52
N ASN A 124 9.31 19.33 20.83
CA ASN A 124 10.17 18.21 21.18
C ASN A 124 9.71 17.58 22.50
N GLY A 125 9.52 16.26 22.54
CA GLY A 125 9.36 15.57 23.82
C GLY A 125 8.82 14.13 23.83
N GLY A 126 8.63 13.47 22.69
CA GLY A 126 8.08 12.11 22.65
C GLY A 126 8.95 11.14 21.86
N GLU A 127 9.44 10.11 22.55
CA GLU A 127 10.09 8.87 22.11
C GLU A 127 10.66 8.86 20.68
N SER A 128 11.99 9.04 20.61
CA SER A 128 12.75 8.58 19.46
C SER A 128 12.77 7.05 19.48
N ASP A 129 11.79 6.41 18.83
CA ASP A 129 12.09 5.14 18.18
C ASP A 129 13.37 5.38 17.37
N ALA A 130 14.42 4.62 17.66
CA ALA A 130 15.75 4.84 17.10
C ALA A 130 15.68 4.76 15.57
N MET A 131 15.51 5.92 14.94
CA MET A 131 15.44 6.03 13.50
C MET A 131 16.84 5.95 12.92
N PRO A 132 17.04 5.23 11.80
CA PRO A 132 18.31 5.27 11.08
C PRO A 132 18.62 6.72 10.68
N ASP A 133 19.76 7.24 11.12
CA ASP A 133 20.20 8.59 10.76
C ASP A 133 21.25 8.50 9.65
N MET A 134 20.78 8.70 8.42
CA MET A 134 21.65 8.66 7.24
C MET A 134 22.78 9.70 7.30
N LYS A 135 22.64 10.77 8.09
CA LYS A 135 23.73 11.74 8.32
C LYS A 135 24.86 11.17 9.17
N LYS A 136 24.59 10.12 9.96
CA LYS A 136 25.58 9.36 10.74
C LYS A 136 26.16 8.18 9.98
N GLY A 137 25.76 7.97 8.74
CA GLY A 137 26.18 6.83 7.92
C GLY A 137 25.32 5.58 8.11
N ASP A 138 24.21 5.67 8.83
CA ASP A 138 23.31 4.53 9.04
C ASP A 138 22.56 4.18 7.74
N SER A 139 22.54 2.90 7.41
CA SER A 139 21.65 2.39 6.36
C SER A 139 20.19 2.44 6.82
N VAL A 140 19.27 2.66 5.88
CA VAL A 140 17.83 2.70 6.15
C VAL A 140 17.21 1.34 5.81
N PRO A 141 16.88 0.48 6.80
CA PRO A 141 16.18 -0.77 6.54
C PRO A 141 14.73 -0.53 6.12
N PHE A 142 14.19 -1.42 5.30
CA PHE A 142 12.78 -1.47 4.91
C PHE A 142 12.16 -2.78 5.36
N SER A 143 11.12 -2.71 6.20
CA SER A 143 10.40 -3.88 6.70
C SER A 143 9.07 -4.13 6.00
N ILE A 144 8.54 -3.14 5.28
CA ILE A 144 7.28 -3.26 4.55
C ILE A 144 7.37 -2.64 3.16
N VAL A 145 6.58 -3.19 2.24
CA VAL A 145 6.23 -2.58 0.95
C VAL A 145 4.74 -2.26 0.94
N CYS A 146 4.39 -1.08 0.44
CA CYS A 146 3.03 -0.61 0.30
C CYS A 146 2.60 -0.64 -1.16
N ARG A 147 1.32 -0.96 -1.39
CA ARG A 147 0.64 -0.81 -2.68
C ARG A 147 -0.57 0.11 -2.52
N ILE A 148 -0.66 1.15 -3.34
CA ILE A 148 -1.85 2.01 -3.41
C ILE A 148 -2.98 1.20 -4.06
N THR A 149 -4.10 1.08 -3.36
CA THR A 149 -5.31 0.42 -3.87
C THR A 149 -6.34 1.42 -4.36
N ARG A 150 -6.42 2.59 -3.71
CA ARG A 150 -7.29 3.72 -4.08
C ARG A 150 -6.66 5.04 -3.67
N ALA A 151 -7.02 6.11 -4.37
CA ALA A 151 -6.52 7.44 -4.08
C ALA A 151 -7.62 8.48 -4.28
N TRP A 152 -7.64 9.49 -3.42
CA TRP A 152 -8.57 10.60 -3.49
C TRP A 152 -7.85 11.93 -3.27
N GLN A 153 -8.54 13.01 -3.56
CA GLN A 153 -8.09 14.37 -3.37
C GLN A 153 -9.21 15.24 -2.83
N THR A 154 -8.90 16.09 -1.85
CA THR A 154 -9.84 17.05 -1.27
C THR A 154 -9.09 18.25 -0.69
N SER A 155 -9.77 19.37 -0.55
CA SER A 155 -9.30 20.54 0.21
C SER A 155 -9.96 20.64 1.59
N ASP A 156 -10.94 19.79 1.89
CA ASP A 156 -11.69 19.81 3.13
C ASP A 156 -10.93 19.07 4.25
N LYS A 157 -10.56 19.81 5.30
CA LYS A 157 -9.80 19.27 6.45
C LYS A 157 -10.68 18.46 7.40
N SER A 158 -12.01 18.63 7.37
CA SER A 158 -12.93 17.84 8.19
C SER A 158 -12.86 16.34 7.87
N VAL A 159 -12.43 16.00 6.65
CA VAL A 159 -12.19 14.62 6.22
C VAL A 159 -11.10 13.93 7.06
N ILE A 160 -10.08 14.66 7.52
CA ILE A 160 -9.00 14.09 8.35
C ILE A 160 -9.57 13.48 9.63
N LYS A 161 -10.41 14.24 10.33
CA LYS A 161 -11.11 13.78 11.53
C LYS A 161 -12.11 12.68 11.22
N ALA A 162 -12.87 12.84 10.14
CA ALA A 162 -13.86 11.84 9.75
C ALA A 162 -13.23 10.47 9.43
N LEU A 163 -11.96 10.43 9.05
CA LEU A 163 -11.21 9.22 8.73
C LEU A 163 -10.29 8.73 9.88
N GLU A 164 -10.46 9.23 11.12
CA GLU A 164 -9.62 8.88 12.29
C GLU A 164 -9.54 7.37 12.58
N LYS A 165 -10.53 6.57 12.16
CA LYS A 165 -10.49 5.10 12.30
C LYS A 165 -9.39 4.44 11.45
N PHE A 166 -8.91 5.11 10.40
CA PHE A 166 -8.04 4.51 9.37
C PHE A 166 -6.59 5.02 9.41
N HIS A 167 -6.26 5.90 10.37
CA HIS A 167 -4.93 6.41 10.60
C HIS A 167 -4.65 6.61 12.10
N ALA A 168 -3.39 6.48 12.50
CA ALA A 168 -2.98 6.54 13.91
C ALA A 168 -2.41 7.91 14.31
N LEU A 169 -2.39 8.88 13.38
CA LEU A 169 -1.81 10.19 13.63
C LEU A 169 -2.82 11.11 14.31
N ARG A 170 -2.33 12.04 15.12
CA ARG A 170 -3.19 13.08 15.68
C ARG A 170 -3.65 14.02 14.57
N GLU A 171 -4.90 14.48 14.67
CA GLU A 171 -5.52 15.34 13.65
C GLU A 171 -4.68 16.58 13.35
N ASP A 172 -4.17 17.26 14.38
CA ASP A 172 -3.35 18.46 14.25
C ASP A 172 -2.03 18.21 13.50
N GLU A 173 -1.46 17.01 13.59
CA GLU A 173 -0.24 16.65 12.87
C GLU A 173 -0.50 16.55 11.37
N ILE A 174 -1.60 15.90 10.98
CA ILE A 174 -2.01 15.83 9.58
C ILE A 174 -2.41 17.22 9.08
N VAL A 175 -3.17 17.98 9.88
CA VAL A 175 -3.57 19.37 9.56
C VAL A 175 -2.35 20.23 9.31
N SER A 176 -1.31 20.15 10.15
CA SER A 176 -0.04 20.86 9.98
C SER A 176 0.62 20.53 8.63
N ARG A 177 0.64 19.25 8.24
CA ARG A 177 1.13 18.84 6.91
C ARG A 177 0.30 19.41 5.77
N VAL A 178 -1.02 19.31 5.82
CA VAL A 178 -1.87 19.74 4.69
C VAL A 178 -1.96 21.26 4.59
N ASN A 179 -1.61 21.99 5.65
CA ASN A 179 -1.47 23.45 5.63
C ASN A 179 -0.26 23.93 4.82
N TYR A 180 0.69 23.05 4.49
CA TYR A 180 1.72 23.35 3.50
C TYR A 180 1.05 23.55 2.13
N LYS A 181 1.29 24.67 1.44
CA LYS A 181 0.56 25.03 0.19
C LYS A 181 -0.98 24.94 0.38
N PRO A 182 -1.58 25.75 1.27
CA PRO A 182 -2.95 25.56 1.76
C PRO A 182 -4.04 25.74 0.70
N ASN A 183 -3.73 26.36 -0.44
CA ASN A 183 -4.66 26.57 -1.56
C ASN A 183 -4.73 25.38 -2.51
N GLU A 184 -3.79 24.45 -2.38
CA GLU A 184 -3.75 23.23 -3.19
C GLU A 184 -4.48 22.13 -2.42
N PRO A 185 -5.15 21.17 -3.07
CA PRO A 185 -5.78 20.06 -2.33
C PRO A 185 -4.73 19.07 -1.81
N TYR A 186 -5.06 18.25 -0.83
CA TYR A 186 -4.22 17.13 -0.40
C TYR A 186 -4.77 15.79 -0.90
N SER A 187 -3.87 14.85 -1.15
CA SER A 187 -4.19 13.48 -1.54
C SER A 187 -4.34 12.58 -0.32
N ILE A 188 -5.27 11.64 -0.42
CA ILE A 188 -5.52 10.55 0.52
C ILE A 188 -5.23 9.26 -0.23
N LEU A 189 -4.30 8.44 0.23
CA LEU A 189 -3.93 7.18 -0.41
C LEU A 189 -4.34 6.02 0.51
N GLU A 190 -5.21 5.12 0.02
CA GLU A 190 -5.43 3.82 0.64
C GLU A 190 -4.27 2.90 0.26
N VAL A 191 -3.55 2.40 1.25
CA VAL A 191 -2.36 1.55 1.05
C VAL A 191 -2.55 0.18 1.69
N ARG A 192 -2.27 -0.86 0.91
CA ARG A 192 -2.12 -2.23 1.40
C ARG A 192 -0.65 -2.54 1.62
N ALA A 193 -0.27 -2.93 2.83
CA ALA A 193 1.10 -3.23 3.18
C ALA A 193 1.39 -4.74 3.25
N TYR A 194 2.62 -5.10 2.92
CA TYR A 194 3.14 -6.45 2.94
C TYR A 194 4.52 -6.46 3.60
N VAL A 195 4.81 -7.51 4.35
CA VAL A 195 6.06 -7.62 5.13
C VAL A 195 7.18 -8.08 4.20
N LEU A 196 8.29 -7.35 4.22
CA LEU A 196 9.52 -7.71 3.55
C LEU A 196 10.35 -8.69 4.40
N PRO A 197 11.12 -9.59 3.77
CA PRO A 197 12.13 -10.38 4.46
C PRO A 197 13.07 -9.50 5.29
N LYS A 198 13.31 -9.95 6.53
CA LYS A 198 14.12 -9.20 7.49
C LYS A 198 15.57 -9.12 7.02
N ASP A 199 16.18 -7.94 7.19
CA ASP A 199 17.60 -7.65 6.92
C ASP A 199 18.05 -7.80 5.45
N GLU A 200 17.13 -8.02 4.50
CA GLU A 200 17.45 -8.14 3.07
C GLU A 200 17.42 -6.80 2.32
N TYR A 201 16.59 -5.86 2.79
CA TYR A 201 16.33 -4.59 2.11
C TYR A 201 16.79 -3.43 2.98
N ALA A 202 17.98 -2.90 2.69
CA ALA A 202 18.50 -1.70 3.34
C ALA A 202 19.10 -0.75 2.32
N LEU A 203 18.70 0.52 2.36
CA LEU A 203 19.26 1.58 1.53
C LEU A 203 20.56 2.10 2.16
N PRO A 204 21.71 2.00 1.48
CA PRO A 204 22.96 2.53 1.99
C PRO A 204 22.90 4.05 2.20
N ALA A 205 23.69 4.52 3.16
CA ALA A 205 23.74 5.92 3.52
C ALA A 205 24.23 6.81 2.37
N ASP A 206 23.37 7.72 1.87
CA ASP A 206 23.72 8.72 0.86
C ASP A 206 22.81 9.95 1.01
N VAL A 207 23.30 10.93 1.77
CA VAL A 207 22.55 12.16 2.09
C VAL A 207 22.40 13.06 0.85
N GLU A 208 23.38 13.08 -0.05
CA GLU A 208 23.32 13.89 -1.27
C GLU A 208 22.20 13.40 -2.18
N LYS A 209 22.09 12.08 -2.35
CA LYS A 209 21.09 11.47 -3.22
C LYS A 209 19.71 11.40 -2.59
N TYR A 210 19.62 11.08 -1.30
CA TYR A 210 18.35 10.76 -0.63
C TYR A 210 17.90 11.80 0.39
N GLY A 211 18.71 12.81 0.73
CA GLY A 211 18.39 13.82 1.75
C GLY A 211 17.52 15.00 1.28
N GLY A 212 17.21 15.11 -0.01
CA GLY A 212 16.47 16.26 -0.58
C GLY A 212 15.00 16.39 -0.16
N CYS A 213 14.32 17.44 -0.62
CA CYS A 213 12.92 17.75 -0.21
C CYS A 213 11.83 17.21 -1.16
N LYS A 214 12.15 16.28 -2.07
CA LYS A 214 11.18 15.60 -2.94
C LYS A 214 10.42 14.52 -2.16
N SER A 215 9.15 14.28 -2.51
CA SER A 215 8.36 13.20 -1.91
C SER A 215 8.88 11.80 -2.21
N TRP A 216 9.46 11.61 -3.39
CA TRP A 216 9.84 10.30 -3.92
C TRP A 216 11.35 10.17 -4.04
N ILE A 217 11.87 9.00 -3.67
CA ILE A 217 13.18 8.52 -4.05
C ILE A 217 12.96 7.55 -5.21
N GLU A 218 13.53 7.89 -6.36
CA GLU A 218 13.47 7.08 -7.57
C GLU A 218 14.75 6.25 -7.70
N LYS A 219 14.66 5.09 -8.38
CA LYS A 219 15.81 4.24 -8.72
C LYS A 219 16.60 3.76 -7.50
N LEU A 220 15.90 3.07 -6.60
CA LEU A 220 16.54 2.29 -5.54
C LEU A 220 17.56 1.28 -6.14
N PRO A 221 18.67 1.00 -5.42
CA PRO A 221 19.72 0.09 -5.92
C PRO A 221 19.28 -1.38 -5.95
N PHE A 222 18.11 -1.70 -5.41
CA PHE A 222 17.49 -3.03 -5.41
C PHE A 222 16.06 -2.95 -5.94
N GLY A 223 15.55 -4.09 -6.43
CA GLY A 223 14.14 -4.26 -6.75
C GLY A 223 13.37 -4.77 -5.54
N ILE A 224 12.25 -4.13 -5.23
CA ILE A 224 11.31 -4.56 -4.20
C ILE A 224 10.41 -5.65 -4.80
N PRO A 225 10.27 -6.84 -4.18
CA PRO A 225 9.55 -7.97 -4.77
C PRO A 225 8.07 -7.68 -4.99
N ASP A 226 7.40 -8.57 -5.74
CA ASP A 226 5.95 -8.49 -5.91
C ASP A 226 5.26 -8.63 -4.57
N THR A 227 4.28 -7.76 -4.33
CA THR A 227 3.36 -7.92 -3.21
C THR A 227 2.61 -9.26 -3.22
N THR A 228 2.39 -9.90 -4.38
CA THR A 228 1.71 -11.21 -4.47
C THR A 228 2.49 -12.35 -3.84
N THR A 229 3.81 -12.21 -3.64
CA THR A 229 4.67 -13.23 -3.03
C THR A 229 4.97 -12.99 -1.56
N LEU A 230 4.47 -11.88 -1.00
CA LEU A 230 4.75 -11.46 0.37
C LEU A 230 3.53 -11.68 1.29
N PRO A 231 3.76 -11.96 2.58
CA PRO A 231 2.67 -11.99 3.54
C PRO A 231 2.12 -10.58 3.76
N PRO A 232 0.79 -10.37 3.71
CA PRO A 232 0.20 -9.07 3.97
C PRO A 232 0.28 -8.73 5.46
N VAL A 233 0.40 -7.43 5.80
CA VAL A 233 0.42 -6.97 7.20
C VAL A 233 -0.94 -7.19 7.86
N LEU A 234 -2.02 -6.76 7.19
CA LEU A 234 -3.38 -7.11 7.57
C LEU A 234 -3.81 -8.37 6.82
N ASP A 235 -4.43 -9.30 7.53
CA ASP A 235 -5.00 -10.47 6.88
C ASP A 235 -6.12 -10.07 5.88
N GLN A 236 -6.50 -11.01 5.03
CA GLN A 236 -7.48 -10.73 3.97
C GLN A 236 -8.84 -10.29 4.52
N ARG A 237 -9.26 -10.78 5.69
CA ARG A 237 -10.56 -10.44 6.28
C ARG A 237 -10.53 -9.02 6.80
N ASP A 238 -9.54 -8.68 7.63
CA ASP A 238 -9.43 -7.37 8.25
C ASP A 238 -9.21 -6.28 7.22
N TRP A 239 -8.42 -6.57 6.17
CA TRP A 239 -8.26 -5.69 5.01
C TRP A 239 -9.60 -5.38 4.33
N LEU A 240 -10.41 -6.40 4.04
CA LEU A 240 -11.70 -6.20 3.35
C LEU A 240 -12.72 -5.44 4.21
N ILE A 241 -12.71 -5.66 5.53
CA ILE A 241 -13.54 -4.90 6.47
C ILE A 241 -13.12 -3.43 6.45
N SER A 242 -11.81 -3.16 6.61
CA SER A 242 -11.26 -1.80 6.60
C SER A 242 -11.59 -1.06 5.29
N GLN A 243 -11.37 -1.71 4.14
CA GLN A 243 -11.70 -1.15 2.82
C GLN A 243 -13.20 -0.86 2.67
N SER A 244 -14.07 -1.77 3.12
CA SER A 244 -15.53 -1.60 3.02
C SER A 244 -16.01 -0.44 3.89
N ASP A 245 -15.48 -0.33 5.10
CA ASP A 245 -15.81 0.75 6.03
C ASP A 245 -15.31 2.10 5.52
N LEU A 246 -14.07 2.16 5.00
CA LEU A 246 -13.49 3.36 4.40
C LEU A 246 -14.33 3.84 3.23
N LYS A 247 -14.69 2.91 2.32
CA LYS A 247 -15.54 3.20 1.17
C LYS A 247 -16.87 3.82 1.61
N ARG A 248 -17.59 3.18 2.54
CA ARG A 248 -18.86 3.70 3.05
C ARG A 248 -18.71 5.08 3.68
N LYS A 249 -17.62 5.32 4.42
CA LYS A 249 -17.37 6.60 5.07
C LYS A 249 -17.13 7.71 4.03
N LEU A 250 -16.33 7.45 3.01
CA LEU A 250 -16.09 8.39 1.91
C LEU A 250 -17.36 8.68 1.11
N GLU A 251 -18.15 7.65 0.79
CA GLU A 251 -19.45 7.80 0.10
C GLU A 251 -20.42 8.64 0.93
N PHE A 252 -20.47 8.43 2.24
CA PHE A 252 -21.27 9.26 3.15
C PHE A 252 -20.83 10.73 3.14
N LEU A 253 -19.51 11.00 3.23
CA LEU A 253 -18.99 12.37 3.19
C LEU A 253 -19.37 13.09 1.90
N VAL A 254 -19.20 12.42 0.75
CA VAL A 254 -19.60 12.96 -0.56
C VAL A 254 -21.11 13.23 -0.61
N ALA A 255 -21.93 12.30 -0.11
CA ALA A 255 -23.39 12.48 -0.05
C ALA A 255 -23.82 13.66 0.85
N THR A 256 -23.03 14.01 1.85
CA THR A 256 -23.25 15.19 2.71
C THR A 256 -22.69 16.49 2.14
N GLY A 257 -22.15 16.48 0.93
CA GLY A 257 -21.67 17.68 0.23
C GLY A 257 -20.17 17.97 0.37
N VAL A 258 -19.39 17.05 0.95
CA VAL A 258 -17.92 17.20 1.02
C VAL A 258 -17.32 16.88 -0.35
N GLU A 259 -16.51 17.79 -0.88
CA GLU A 259 -15.85 17.60 -2.18
C GLU A 259 -14.67 16.64 -2.05
N ILE A 260 -14.83 15.39 -2.52
CA ILE A 260 -13.78 14.38 -2.57
C ILE A 260 -13.74 13.81 -3.98
N LYS A 261 -12.58 13.94 -4.65
CA LYS A 261 -12.35 13.46 -6.01
C LYS A 261 -11.48 12.21 -5.99
N GLU A 262 -11.94 11.12 -6.58
CA GLU A 262 -11.11 9.93 -6.80
C GLU A 262 -10.05 10.19 -7.89
N LEU A 263 -8.84 9.70 -7.65
CA LEU A 263 -7.69 9.84 -8.53
C LEU A 263 -7.40 8.51 -9.26
N PRO A 264 -6.94 8.56 -10.52
CA PRO A 264 -6.39 7.37 -11.16
C PRO A 264 -5.06 6.98 -10.48
N ILE A 265 -4.78 5.67 -10.48
CA ILE A 265 -3.54 5.06 -9.97
C ILE A 265 -2.83 4.36 -11.12
#